data_AF-A0ABD2EI36-F1
#
_entry.id   AF-A0ABD2EI36-F1
#
_cell.length_a   1.000
_cell.length_b   1.000
_cell.length_c   1.000
_cell.angle_alpha   90.00
_cell.angle_beta   90.00
_cell.angle_gamma   90.00
#
_symmetry.space_group_name_H-M   'P 1'
#
loop_
_entity.id
_entity.type
_entity.pdbx_description
1 polymer ?
#
loop_
_entity_poly.entity_id
_entity_poly.type
_entity_poly.pdbx_seq_one_letter_code
_entity_poly.pdbx_strand_id
1 'polypeptide(L)'
;VLFYHFLHHATDLKKTQIKIVFDMLDWNAVGEIGFDQFYMLVCILLAHQNHLEEQFMYRHSRPVFDLLDLDGELRIGEANFQMYRFLFNIQKQELRELFHDFDITGDR
;
A
#
# COMPACT_ATOMS: atom_id res chain seq x y z
N VAL A 1 2.35 -19.38 -3.06
CA VAL A 1 1.72 -19.87 -4.32
C VAL A 1 0.27 -19.40 -4.44
N LEU A 2 -0.60 -19.66 -3.46
CA LEU A 2 -2.00 -19.23 -3.48
C LEU A 2 -2.18 -17.71 -3.66
N PHE A 3 -1.47 -16.91 -2.85
CA PHE A 3 -1.50 -15.45 -2.93
C PHE A 3 -1.16 -14.91 -4.33
N TYR A 4 -0.13 -15.49 -4.96
CA TYR A 4 0.26 -15.12 -6.32
C TYR A 4 -0.85 -15.38 -7.33
N HIS A 5 -1.45 -16.58 -7.30
CA HIS A 5 -2.54 -16.91 -8.24
C HIS A 5 -3.78 -16.07 -7.99
N PHE A 6 -4.11 -15.77 -6.74
CA PHE A 6 -5.21 -14.87 -6.40
C PHE A 6 -5.01 -13.50 -7.02
N LEU A 7 -3.89 -12.82 -6.73
CA LEU A 7 -3.65 -11.47 -7.26
C LEU A 7 -3.51 -11.46 -8.78
N HIS A 8 -2.83 -12.46 -9.35
CA HIS A 8 -2.67 -12.56 -10.80
C HIS A 8 -4.00 -12.75 -11.53
N HIS A 9 -5.01 -13.32 -10.87
CA HIS A 9 -6.34 -13.49 -11.44
C HIS A 9 -7.26 -12.29 -11.16
N ALA A 10 -7.17 -11.71 -9.97
CA ALA A 10 -8.05 -10.63 -9.53
C ALA A 10 -7.63 -9.23 -10.05
N THR A 11 -6.40 -9.10 -10.54
CA THR A 11 -5.81 -7.80 -10.94
C THR A 11 -4.98 -7.96 -12.21
N ASP A 12 -4.53 -6.84 -12.78
CA ASP A 12 -3.58 -6.78 -13.89
C ASP A 12 -2.11 -6.65 -13.43
N LEU A 13 -1.85 -6.86 -12.13
CA LEU A 13 -0.52 -6.71 -11.54
C LEU A 13 0.49 -7.68 -12.17
N LYS A 14 1.67 -7.14 -12.49
CA LYS A 14 2.81 -7.92 -12.96
C LYS A 14 3.37 -8.78 -11.83
N LYS A 15 4.03 -9.88 -12.17
CA LYS A 15 4.69 -10.77 -11.20
C LYS A 15 5.62 -10.02 -10.23
N THR A 16 6.33 -9.00 -10.70
CA THR A 16 7.18 -8.16 -9.84
C THR A 16 6.38 -7.33 -8.85
N GLN A 17 5.28 -6.72 -9.28
CA GLN A 17 4.37 -5.98 -8.40
C GLN A 17 3.74 -6.91 -7.36
N ILE A 18 3.29 -8.10 -7.75
CA ILE A 18 2.72 -9.09 -6.82
C ILE A 18 3.72 -9.48 -5.73
N LYS A 19 5.02 -9.63 -6.06
CA LYS A 19 6.07 -9.87 -5.06
C LYS A 19 6.21 -8.68 -4.10
N ILE A 20 6.24 -7.46 -4.64
CA ILE A 20 6.29 -6.23 -3.84
C ILE A 20 5.11 -6.14 -2.86
N VAL A 21 3.89 -6.49 -3.30
CA VAL A 21 2.71 -6.53 -2.41
C VAL A 21 2.85 -7.62 -1.34
N PHE A 22 3.38 -8.79 -1.70
CA PHE A 22 3.61 -9.86 -0.73
C PHE A 22 4.58 -9.41 0.35
N ASP A 23 5.74 -8.88 -0.05
CA ASP A 23 6.80 -8.44 0.87
C ASP A 23 6.32 -7.30 1.78
N MET A 24 5.44 -6.43 1.28
CA MET A 24 4.81 -5.36 2.05
C MET A 24 3.85 -5.89 3.13
N LEU A 25 3.09 -6.94 2.82
CA LEU A 25 2.11 -7.52 3.75
C LEU A 25 2.76 -8.48 4.75
N ASP A 26 3.79 -9.23 4.32
CA ASP A 26 4.62 -10.13 5.15
C ASP A 26 5.76 -9.37 5.84
N TRP A 27 5.46 -8.22 6.45
CA TRP A 27 6.46 -7.34 7.07
C TRP A 27 7.24 -8.01 8.21
N ASN A 28 6.70 -9.07 8.82
CA ASN A 28 7.37 -9.86 9.86
C ASN A 28 8.19 -11.04 9.31
N ALA A 29 8.25 -11.18 7.97
CA ALA A 29 9.00 -12.21 7.25
C ALA A 29 8.69 -13.66 7.69
N VAL A 30 7.43 -13.94 8.02
CA VAL A 30 6.98 -15.29 8.40
C VAL A 30 6.77 -16.16 7.16
N GLY A 31 6.66 -15.55 5.98
CA GLY A 31 6.42 -16.23 4.70
C GLY A 31 4.94 -16.51 4.44
N GLU A 32 4.04 -15.92 5.24
CA GLU A 32 2.60 -16.13 5.18
C GLU A 32 1.83 -14.82 5.37
N ILE A 33 0.70 -14.69 4.67
CA ILE A 33 -0.21 -13.57 4.83
C ILE A 33 -1.38 -14.04 5.70
N GLY A 34 -1.47 -13.49 6.90
CA GLY A 34 -2.59 -13.69 7.82
C GLY A 34 -3.88 -13.00 7.33
N PHE A 35 -4.97 -13.28 8.03
CA PHE A 35 -6.30 -12.78 7.64
C PHE A 35 -6.37 -11.26 7.59
N ASP A 36 -5.85 -10.56 8.61
CA ASP A 36 -5.95 -9.10 8.69
C ASP A 36 -5.17 -8.41 7.56
N GLN A 37 -3.97 -8.91 7.24
CA GLN A 37 -3.16 -8.44 6.11
C GLN A 37 -3.88 -8.68 4.78
N PHE A 38 -4.44 -9.88 4.60
CA PHE A 38 -5.20 -10.23 3.40
C PHE A 38 -6.46 -9.37 3.27
N TYR A 39 -7.19 -9.13 4.36
CA TYR A 39 -8.38 -8.28 4.40
C TYR A 39 -8.03 -6.84 4.00
N MET A 40 -6.95 -6.28 4.53
CA MET A 40 -6.47 -4.95 4.15
C MET A 40 -6.15 -4.86 2.64
N LEU A 41 -5.48 -5.88 2.08
CA LEU A 41 -5.25 -5.94 0.64
C LEU A 41 -6.55 -5.92 -0.16
N VAL A 42 -7.54 -6.73 0.22
CA VAL A 42 -8.84 -6.78 -0.46
C VAL A 42 -9.54 -5.41 -0.40
N CYS A 43 -9.50 -4.73 0.74
CA CYS A 43 -10.03 -3.37 0.89
C CYS A 43 -9.35 -2.37 -0.06
N ILE A 44 -8.02 -2.42 -0.19
CA ILE A 44 -7.25 -1.58 -1.12
C ILE A 44 -7.67 -1.88 -2.58
N LEU A 45 -7.77 -3.16 -2.95
CA LEU A 45 -8.17 -3.56 -4.31
C LEU A 45 -9.60 -3.11 -4.63
N LEU A 46 -10.52 -3.20 -3.68
CA LEU A 46 -11.89 -2.70 -3.83
C LEU A 46 -11.93 -1.18 -3.95
N ALA A 47 -11.15 -0.45 -3.15
CA ALA A 47 -11.04 0.99 -3.28
C ALA A 47 -10.51 1.37 -4.67
N HIS A 48 -9.50 0.64 -5.17
CA HIS A 48 -8.94 0.84 -6.50
C HIS A 48 -9.97 0.59 -7.61
N GLN A 49 -10.67 -0.55 -7.56
CA GLN A 49 -11.69 -0.91 -8.54
C GLN A 49 -12.85 0.10 -8.60
N ASN A 50 -13.17 0.75 -7.47
CA ASN A 50 -14.26 1.72 -7.37
C ASN A 50 -13.81 3.18 -7.48
N HIS A 51 -12.52 3.45 -7.73
CA HIS A 51 -11.96 4.81 -7.78
C HIS A 51 -12.14 5.62 -6.48
N LEU A 52 -11.97 4.96 -5.33
CA LEU A 52 -12.11 5.53 -3.98
C LEU A 52 -10.80 5.51 -3.20
N GLU A 53 -9.65 5.41 -3.86
CA GLU A 53 -8.33 5.24 -3.25
C GLU A 53 -7.97 6.39 -2.30
N GLU A 54 -8.19 7.64 -2.73
CA GLU A 54 -7.91 8.83 -1.92
C GLU A 54 -8.76 8.84 -0.63
N GLN A 55 -10.06 8.59 -0.75
CA GLN A 55 -10.96 8.52 0.41
C GLN A 55 -10.62 7.36 1.34
N PHE A 56 -10.23 6.22 0.77
CA PHE A 56 -9.79 5.06 1.51
C PHE A 56 -8.54 5.39 2.32
N MET A 57 -7.51 5.97 1.69
CA MET A 57 -6.28 6.40 2.35
C MET A 57 -6.54 7.45 3.42
N TYR A 58 -7.39 8.43 3.17
CA TYR A 58 -7.71 9.46 4.17
C TYR A 58 -8.38 8.85 5.41
N ARG A 59 -9.38 7.97 5.22
CA ARG A 59 -10.12 7.35 6.33
C ARG A 59 -9.35 6.25 7.06
N HIS A 60 -8.39 5.61 6.39
CA HIS A 60 -7.55 4.54 6.93
C HIS A 60 -6.08 4.97 6.97
N SER A 61 -5.84 6.25 7.18
CA SER A 61 -4.51 6.86 7.07
C SER A 61 -3.49 6.19 7.97
N ARG A 62 -3.85 5.85 9.21
CA ARG A 62 -2.94 5.16 10.13
C ARG A 62 -2.58 3.73 9.67
N PRO A 63 -3.53 2.83 9.38
CA PRO A 63 -3.21 1.51 8.82
C PRO A 63 -2.44 1.57 7.49
N VAL A 64 -2.77 2.51 6.60
CA VAL A 64 -2.04 2.68 5.33
C VAL A 64 -0.63 3.19 5.58
N PHE A 65 -0.45 4.09 6.55
CA PHE A 65 0.86 4.57 6.95
C PHE A 65 1.73 3.43 7.49
N ASP A 66 1.21 2.67 8.45
CA ASP A 66 1.92 1.55 9.07
C ASP A 66 2.27 0.46 8.02
N LEU A 67 1.47 0.34 6.94
CA LEU A 67 1.75 -0.56 5.81
C LEU A 67 2.89 -0.07 4.89
N LEU A 68 3.06 1.25 4.77
CA LEU A 68 4.07 1.88 3.91
C LEU A 68 5.40 2.15 4.66
N ASP A 69 5.36 2.18 5.99
CA ASP A 69 6.48 2.35 6.92
C ASP A 69 7.18 1.00 7.20
N LEU A 70 7.75 0.39 6.15
CA LEU A 70 8.32 -0.96 6.25
C LEU A 70 9.54 -1.09 7.18
N ASP A 71 10.28 0.00 7.37
CA ASP A 71 11.43 0.09 8.27
C ASP A 71 11.02 0.44 9.71
N GLY A 72 9.75 0.79 9.94
CA GLY A 72 9.23 1.15 11.26
C GLY A 72 9.86 2.43 11.81
N GLU A 73 10.45 3.27 10.95
CA GLU A 73 11.07 4.54 11.35
C GLU A 73 10.03 5.63 11.62
N LEU A 74 8.74 5.28 11.55
CA LEU A 74 7.60 6.20 11.66
C LEU A 74 7.69 7.30 10.59
N ARG A 75 8.25 6.96 9.42
CA ARG A 75 8.50 7.89 8.32
C ARG A 75 8.45 7.13 7.00
N ILE A 76 7.63 7.61 6.08
CA ILE A 76 7.58 7.03 4.74
C ILE A 76 8.43 7.88 3.80
N GLY A 77 9.51 7.31 3.26
CA GLY A 77 10.33 7.97 2.26
C GLY A 77 9.67 8.04 0.87
N GLU A 78 10.16 8.94 0.00
CA GLU A 78 9.71 9.02 -1.41
C GLU A 78 9.86 7.66 -2.13
N ALA A 79 10.91 6.90 -1.82
CA ALA A 79 11.17 5.59 -2.41
C ALA A 79 10.06 4.57 -2.12
N ASN A 80 9.59 4.50 -0.86
CA ASN A 80 8.51 3.60 -0.47
C ASN A 80 7.24 3.95 -1.23
N PHE A 81 6.88 5.23 -1.31
CA PHE A 81 5.72 5.65 -2.08
C PHE A 81 5.83 5.36 -3.58
N GLN A 82 6.99 5.62 -4.20
CA GLN A 82 7.18 5.28 -5.62
C GLN A 82 7.04 3.77 -5.87
N MET A 83 7.47 2.95 -4.90
CA MET A 83 7.35 1.50 -4.95
C MET A 83 5.88 1.06 -4.87
N TYR A 84 5.04 1.68 -4.04
CA TYR A 84 3.66 1.25 -3.78
C TYR A 84 2.56 2.04 -4.49
N ARG A 85 2.86 3.16 -5.16
CA ARG A 85 1.85 4.03 -5.81
C ARG A 85 0.90 3.30 -6.76
N PHE A 86 1.34 2.18 -7.34
CA PHE A 86 0.52 1.38 -8.26
C PHE A 86 -0.70 0.74 -7.57
N LEU A 87 -0.70 0.58 -6.25
CA LEU A 87 -1.84 0.05 -5.49
C LEU A 87 -2.94 1.08 -5.26
N PHE A 88 -2.58 2.37 -5.26
CA PHE A 88 -3.46 3.46 -4.86
C PHE A 88 -3.80 4.40 -6.01
N ASN A 89 -3.35 4.10 -7.23
CA ASN A 89 -3.56 4.91 -8.44
C ASN A 89 -3.13 6.40 -8.28
N ILE A 90 -2.18 6.69 -7.39
CA ILE A 90 -1.79 8.07 -7.06
C ILE A 90 -0.84 8.60 -8.13
N GLN A 91 -1.19 9.75 -8.71
CA GLN A 91 -0.29 10.47 -9.60
C GLN A 91 0.83 11.15 -8.80
N LYS A 92 2.01 11.32 -9.40
CA LYS A 92 3.18 11.93 -8.72
C LYS A 92 2.89 13.32 -8.12
N GLN A 93 1.94 14.07 -8.69
CA GLN A 93 1.54 15.40 -8.20
C GLN A 93 0.64 15.32 -6.97
N GLU A 94 -0.41 14.50 -7.01
CA GLU A 94 -1.29 14.18 -5.87
C GLU A 94 -0.48 13.63 -4.69
N LEU A 95 0.60 12.90 -4.99
CA LEU A 95 1.52 12.35 -4.01
C LEU A 95 2.19 13.42 -3.15
N ARG A 96 2.54 14.58 -3.73
CA ARG A 96 3.17 15.69 -3.01
C ARG A 96 2.21 16.37 -2.05
N GLU A 97 0.94 16.44 -2.43
CA GLU A 97 -0.15 16.99 -1.62
C GLU A 97 -0.47 16.04 -0.48
N LEU A 98 -0.58 14.74 -0.79
CA LEU A 98 -0.76 13.69 0.21
C LEU A 98 0.35 13.69 1.28
N PHE A 99 1.61 13.82 0.86
CA PHE A 99 2.75 13.97 1.77
C PHE A 99 2.63 15.19 2.66
N HIS A 100 2.23 16.32 2.10
CA HIS A 100 2.03 17.54 2.87
C HIS A 100 0.89 17.38 3.90
N ASP A 101 -0.18 16.69 3.53
CA ASP A 101 -1.34 16.50 4.40
C ASP A 101 -1.10 15.47 5.51
N PHE A 102 -0.18 14.53 5.30
CA PHE A 102 0.26 13.55 6.30
C PHE A 102 1.52 13.96 7.09
N ASP A 103 2.22 15.02 6.68
CA ASP A 103 3.38 15.59 7.39
C ASP A 103 2.91 16.44 8.59
N ILE A 104 2.53 15.75 9.66
CA ILE A 104 2.10 16.36 10.93
C ILE A 104 3.29 17.02 11.66
N THR A 105 4.52 16.57 11.38
CA THR A 105 5.76 17.01 12.05
C THR A 105 6.40 18.24 11.42
N GLY A 106 6.15 18.49 10.12
CA GLY A 106 6.66 19.64 9.38
C GLY A 106 8.16 19.58 9.09
N ASP A 107 8.75 18.38 9.11
CA ASP A 107 10.20 18.15 9.13
C ASP A 107 10.80 17.74 7.77
N ARG A 108 10.04 17.90 6.69
CA ARG A 108 10.42 17.70 5.27
C ARG A 108 11.90 17.46 4.96
#